data_AF-A0A1V5WJE1-F1
#
_entry.id   AF-A0A1V5WJE1-F1
#
_cell.length_a   1.000
_cell.length_b   1.000
_cell.length_c   1.000
_cell.angle_alpha   90.00
_cell.angle_beta   90.00
_cell.angle_gamma   90.00
#
_symmetry.space_group_name_H-M   'P 1'
#
loop_
_entity.id
_entity.type
_entity.pdbx_description
1 polymer ?
#
loop_
_entity_poly.entity_id
_entity_poly.type
_entity_poly.pdbx_seq_one_letter_code
_entity_poly.pdbx_strand_id
1 'polypeptide(L)'
;MNLNSTSFISSIIVGFIVWIMYRNYRASPHEKYATFWPRFWAPSIDQVILWVPTMLVPYALYHFLNIEGTTLRILYGFIYCIHYLYTMYFHGVYGATIGKMVTKIRVVDAITEQPITIRQAVIRESIPFLITIIIIIYEPISGDSILNGGSNRLTVLHTIYGLWFLAEIVTMLTNTKRRALHDFLAGTVVIRNNIQHATIPV
;
A
#
# COMPACT_ATOMS: atom_id res chain seq x y z
N MET A 1 -21.58 11.01 7.68
CA MET A 1 -20.55 10.12 7.10
C MET A 1 -20.75 10.13 5.58
N ASN A 2 -20.04 10.98 4.84
CA ASN A 2 -20.13 10.95 3.38
C ASN A 2 -19.47 9.65 2.92
N LEU A 3 -20.31 8.68 2.55
CA LEU A 3 -19.88 7.47 1.89
C LEU A 3 -19.19 7.92 0.61
N ASN A 4 -17.86 7.86 0.56
CA ASN A 4 -17.10 8.05 -0.68
C ASN A 4 -17.33 6.81 -1.58
N SER A 5 -18.59 6.57 -1.96
CA SER A 5 -19.01 5.56 -2.92
C SER A 5 -18.28 5.75 -4.24
N THR A 6 -17.99 7.00 -4.59
CA THR A 6 -17.18 7.40 -5.76
C THR A 6 -15.78 6.79 -5.73
N SER A 7 -15.04 6.87 -4.62
CA SER A 7 -13.67 6.32 -4.54
C SER A 7 -13.65 4.79 -4.52
N PHE A 8 -14.71 4.16 -4.01
CA PHE A 8 -14.85 2.71 -4.04
C PHE A 8 -15.16 2.20 -5.44
N ILE A 9 -16.16 2.78 -6.10
CA ILE A 9 -16.55 2.44 -7.46
C ILE A 9 -15.37 2.67 -8.41
N SER A 10 -14.64 3.78 -8.26
CA SER A 10 -13.43 4.02 -9.05
C SER A 10 -12.36 2.94 -8.82
N SER A 11 -12.16 2.51 -7.57
CA SER A 11 -11.19 1.44 -7.25
C SER A 11 -11.61 0.08 -7.83
N ILE A 12 -12.91 -0.23 -7.87
CA ILE A 12 -13.42 -1.44 -8.54
C ILE A 12 -13.14 -1.37 -10.04
N ILE A 13 -13.49 -0.26 -10.70
CA ILE A 13 -13.29 -0.08 -12.13
C ILE A 13 -11.80 -0.20 -12.47
N VAL A 14 -10.95 0.52 -11.74
CA VAL A 14 -9.48 0.46 -11.93
C VAL A 14 -8.97 -0.95 -11.64
N GLY A 15 -9.39 -1.59 -10.55
CA GLY A 15 -8.99 -2.95 -10.21
C GLY A 15 -9.35 -3.96 -11.30
N PHE A 16 -10.54 -3.82 -11.91
CA PHE A 16 -10.97 -4.65 -13.02
C PHE A 16 -10.12 -4.42 -14.28
N ILE A 17 -9.84 -3.17 -14.62
CA ILE A 17 -8.94 -2.81 -15.74
C ILE A 17 -7.55 -3.41 -15.52
N VAL A 18 -6.98 -3.23 -14.33
CA VAL A 18 -5.66 -3.76 -13.96
C VAL A 18 -5.64 -5.28 -14.06
N TRP A 19 -6.70 -5.96 -13.59
CA TRP A 19 -6.83 -7.40 -13.75
C TRP A 19 -6.84 -7.82 -15.23
N ILE A 20 -7.60 -7.12 -16.09
CA ILE A 20 -7.60 -7.38 -17.54
C ILE A 20 -6.22 -7.19 -18.14
N MET A 21 -5.48 -6.15 -17.74
CA MET A 21 -4.15 -5.87 -18.27
C MET A 21 -3.14 -6.97 -17.90
N TYR A 22 -3.23 -7.53 -16.69
CA TYR A 22 -2.21 -8.45 -16.15
C TYR A 22 -2.58 -9.94 -16.19
N ARG A 23 -3.85 -10.31 -16.45
CA ARG A 23 -4.29 -11.73 -16.44
C ARG A 23 -3.50 -12.62 -17.40
N ASN A 24 -3.12 -12.09 -18.56
CA ASN A 24 -2.41 -12.83 -19.61
C ASN A 24 -0.97 -12.32 -19.81
N TYR A 25 -0.52 -11.35 -19.00
CA TYR A 25 0.82 -10.79 -19.12
C TYR A 25 1.88 -11.83 -18.69
N ARG A 26 2.97 -11.92 -19.46
CA ARG A 26 4.16 -12.74 -19.16
C ARG A 26 5.39 -11.86 -19.31
N ALA A 27 6.25 -11.82 -18.29
CA ALA A 27 7.43 -10.98 -18.30
C ALA A 27 8.59 -11.68 -19.02
N SER A 28 9.33 -10.94 -19.84
CA SER A 28 10.62 -11.39 -20.35
C SER A 28 11.71 -11.30 -19.26
N PRO A 29 12.85 -12.02 -19.39
CA PRO A 29 13.97 -11.91 -18.45
C PRO A 29 14.50 -10.47 -18.28
N HIS A 30 14.46 -9.66 -19.35
CA HIS A 30 14.90 -8.26 -19.32
C HIS A 30 13.95 -7.37 -18.49
N GLU A 31 12.69 -7.78 -18.31
CA GLU A 31 11.69 -7.05 -17.53
C GLU A 31 11.68 -7.43 -16.05
N LYS A 32 12.62 -8.27 -15.58
CA LYS A 32 12.68 -8.76 -14.19
C LYS A 32 12.44 -7.66 -13.15
N TYR A 33 13.11 -6.51 -13.30
CA TYR A 33 12.99 -5.38 -12.38
C TYR A 33 11.99 -4.32 -12.82
N ALA A 34 11.40 -4.43 -14.02
CA ALA A 34 10.44 -3.48 -14.58
C ALA A 34 9.09 -3.55 -13.85
N THR A 35 9.06 -2.97 -12.64
CA THR A 35 7.98 -3.13 -11.65
C THR A 35 7.27 -1.83 -11.29
N PHE A 36 7.60 -0.69 -11.92
CA PHE A 36 6.98 0.60 -11.64
C PHE A 36 5.45 0.57 -11.78
N TRP A 37 4.92 0.26 -12.97
CA TRP A 37 3.47 0.20 -13.21
C TRP A 37 2.75 -0.86 -12.35
N PRO A 38 3.26 -2.10 -12.21
CA PRO A 38 2.71 -3.08 -11.27
C PRO A 38 2.59 -2.55 -9.83
N ARG A 39 3.63 -1.86 -9.34
CA ARG A 39 3.64 -1.27 -7.99
C ARG A 39 2.65 -0.12 -7.87
N PHE A 40 2.50 0.69 -8.92
CA PHE A 40 1.57 1.82 -8.94
C PHE A 40 0.10 1.37 -8.91
N TRP A 41 -0.23 0.30 -9.64
CA TRP A 41 -1.61 -0.18 -9.76
C TRP A 41 -2.05 -1.18 -8.69
N ALA A 42 -1.11 -1.91 -8.08
CA ALA A 42 -1.42 -2.90 -7.03
C ALA A 42 -2.27 -2.33 -5.87
N PRO A 43 -1.98 -1.13 -5.32
CA PRO A 43 -2.78 -0.54 -4.25
C PRO A 43 -4.25 -0.35 -4.58
N SER A 44 -4.62 -0.10 -5.85
CA SER A 44 -6.03 0.03 -6.25
C SER A 44 -6.83 -1.25 -6.00
N ILE A 45 -6.19 -2.41 -6.18
CA ILE A 45 -6.81 -3.72 -5.90
C ILE A 45 -6.85 -3.97 -4.38
N ASP A 46 -5.74 -3.71 -3.68
CA ASP A 46 -5.67 -3.87 -2.23
C ASP A 46 -6.71 -2.98 -1.52
N GLN A 47 -6.98 -1.78 -2.06
CA GLN A 47 -8.00 -0.87 -1.55
C GLN A 47 -9.41 -1.42 -1.67
N VAL A 48 -9.76 -2.16 -2.74
CA VAL A 48 -11.09 -2.79 -2.87
C VAL A 48 -11.30 -3.83 -1.77
N ILE A 49 -10.27 -4.61 -1.46
CA ILE A 49 -10.30 -5.66 -0.43
C ILE A 49 -10.43 -5.04 0.96
N LEU A 50 -9.64 -4.01 1.23
CA LEU A 50 -9.61 -3.33 2.52
C LEU A 50 -10.75 -2.33 2.72
N TRP A 51 -11.47 -1.97 1.66
CA TRP A 51 -12.64 -1.09 1.76
C TRP A 51 -13.73 -1.70 2.64
N VAL A 52 -13.96 -3.02 2.54
CA VAL A 52 -15.00 -3.72 3.31
C VAL A 52 -14.78 -3.54 4.83
N PRO A 53 -13.64 -3.94 5.43
CA PRO A 53 -13.43 -3.74 6.85
C PRO A 53 -13.35 -2.26 7.24
N THR A 54 -12.75 -1.42 6.40
CA THR A 54 -12.59 0.01 6.72
C THR A 54 -13.91 0.80 6.70
N MET A 55 -14.94 0.33 5.98
CA MET A 55 -16.27 0.95 5.98
C MET A 55 -17.27 0.25 6.90
N LEU A 56 -17.29 -1.08 6.87
CA LEU A 56 -18.29 -1.86 7.60
C LEU A 56 -18.11 -1.72 9.12
N VAL A 57 -16.86 -1.75 9.60
CA VAL A 57 -16.59 -1.68 11.05
C VAL A 57 -17.02 -0.34 11.64
N PRO A 58 -16.59 0.84 11.13
CA PRO A 58 -17.05 2.12 11.66
C PRO A 58 -18.56 2.32 11.53
N TYR A 59 -19.16 1.86 10.43
CA TYR A 59 -20.61 1.91 10.23
C TYR A 59 -21.35 1.10 11.31
N ALA A 60 -20.87 -0.11 11.59
CA ALA A 60 -21.46 -0.96 12.62
C ALA A 60 -21.30 -0.36 14.03
N LEU A 61 -20.13 0.21 14.34
CA LEU A 61 -19.88 0.91 15.61
C LEU A 61 -20.82 2.11 15.80
N TYR A 62 -21.05 2.89 14.74
CA TYR A 62 -21.98 4.01 14.77
C TYR A 62 -23.43 3.53 14.95
N HIS A 63 -23.89 2.60 14.12
CA HIS A 63 -25.31 2.23 14.07
C HIS A 63 -25.77 1.33 15.22
N PHE A 64 -24.95 0.35 15.62
CA PHE A 64 -25.34 -0.63 16.64
C PHE A 64 -24.90 -0.24 18.05
N LEU A 65 -23.81 0.53 18.19
CA LEU A 65 -23.25 0.90 19.50
C LEU A 65 -23.43 2.39 19.81
N ASN A 66 -24.03 3.17 18.92
CA ASN A 66 -24.20 4.63 19.04
C ASN A 66 -22.88 5.36 19.36
N ILE A 67 -21.75 4.85 18.85
CA ILE A 67 -20.44 5.49 19.02
C ILE A 67 -20.31 6.60 17.97
N GLU A 68 -20.17 7.84 18.43
CA GLU A 68 -20.09 9.01 17.57
C GLU A 68 -19.01 10.01 18.02
N GLY A 69 -18.90 11.13 17.29
CA GLY A 69 -17.97 12.21 17.61
C GLY A 69 -16.50 11.80 17.56
N THR A 70 -15.71 12.31 18.52
CA THR A 70 -14.26 12.10 18.59
C THR A 70 -13.89 10.62 18.80
N THR A 71 -14.68 9.88 19.57
CA THR A 71 -14.45 8.45 19.82
C THR A 71 -14.50 7.65 18.53
N LEU A 72 -15.51 7.88 17.69
CA LEU A 72 -15.62 7.22 16.39
C LEU A 72 -14.45 7.59 15.46
N ARG A 73 -14.01 8.86 15.46
CA ARG A 73 -12.85 9.31 14.66
C ARG A 73 -11.55 8.61 15.07
N ILE A 74 -11.31 8.49 16.37
CA ILE A 74 -10.12 7.78 16.90
C ILE A 74 -10.16 6.31 16.49
N LEU A 75 -11.30 5.63 16.68
CA LEU A 75 -11.47 4.22 16.29
C LEU A 75 -11.30 4.03 14.78
N TYR A 76 -11.82 4.96 13.98
CA TYR A 76 -11.62 4.94 12.53
C TYR A 76 -10.14 5.06 12.15
N GLY A 77 -9.40 5.96 12.81
CA GLY A 77 -7.96 6.06 12.66
C GLY A 77 -7.24 4.74 12.97
N PHE A 78 -7.59 4.07 14.07
CA PHE A 78 -7.02 2.75 14.39
C PHE A 78 -7.39 1.66 13.37
N ILE A 79 -8.57 1.72 12.76
CA ILE A 79 -8.97 0.79 11.69
C ILE A 79 -8.09 0.98 10.45
N TYR A 80 -7.55 2.18 10.18
CA TYR A 80 -6.56 2.34 9.11
C TYR A 80 -5.25 1.59 9.39
N CYS A 81 -4.90 1.31 10.65
CA CYS A 81 -3.73 0.49 10.98
C CYS A 81 -3.87 -0.95 10.45
N ILE A 82 -5.09 -1.43 10.21
CA ILE A 82 -5.34 -2.74 9.60
C ILE A 82 -4.70 -2.84 8.20
N HIS A 83 -4.59 -1.72 7.47
CA HIS A 83 -3.92 -1.69 6.17
C HIS A 83 -2.44 -2.11 6.30
N TYR A 84 -1.75 -1.57 7.31
CA TYR A 84 -0.34 -1.89 7.56
C TYR A 84 -0.15 -3.30 8.10
N LEU A 85 -1.05 -3.77 8.97
CA LEU A 85 -1.03 -5.15 9.43
C LEU A 85 -1.24 -6.12 8.25
N TYR A 86 -2.15 -5.79 7.33
CA TYR A 86 -2.37 -6.52 6.09
C TYR A 86 -1.10 -6.54 5.24
N THR A 87 -0.46 -5.40 4.96
CA THR A 87 0.75 -5.37 4.12
C THR A 87 1.92 -6.10 4.76
N MET A 88 2.19 -5.88 6.05
CA MET A 88 3.26 -6.55 6.80
C MET A 88 3.08 -8.07 6.80
N TYR A 89 1.87 -8.56 7.06
CA TYR A 89 1.57 -10.00 7.05
C TYR A 89 1.75 -10.60 5.65
N PHE A 90 1.13 -10.00 4.64
CA PHE A 90 1.17 -10.54 3.28
C PHE A 90 2.57 -10.51 2.67
N HIS A 91 3.35 -9.46 2.93
CA HIS A 91 4.75 -9.42 2.52
C HIS A 91 5.59 -10.45 3.29
N GLY A 92 5.41 -10.59 4.59
CA GLY A 92 6.16 -11.55 5.40
C GLY A 92 5.90 -13.02 5.06
N VAL A 93 4.67 -13.37 4.70
CA VAL A 93 4.27 -14.77 4.42
C VAL A 93 4.35 -15.12 2.93
N TYR A 94 3.82 -14.24 2.07
CA TYR A 94 3.69 -14.52 0.64
C TYR A 94 4.66 -13.74 -0.24
N GLY A 95 5.39 -12.78 0.33
CA GLY A 95 6.21 -11.83 -0.44
C GLY A 95 5.39 -10.86 -1.28
N ALA A 96 4.06 -10.84 -1.19
CA ALA A 96 3.21 -10.00 -2.03
C ALA A 96 1.84 -9.79 -1.37
N THR A 97 1.25 -8.61 -1.54
CA THR A 97 -0.19 -8.38 -1.29
C THR A 97 -1.00 -8.91 -2.46
N ILE A 98 -2.32 -8.99 -2.30
CA ILE A 98 -3.20 -9.53 -3.34
C ILE A 98 -3.10 -8.69 -4.62
N GLY A 99 -3.06 -7.36 -4.52
CA GLY A 99 -2.84 -6.48 -5.66
C GLY A 99 -1.50 -6.71 -6.35
N LYS A 100 -0.43 -6.97 -5.58
CA LYS A 100 0.88 -7.34 -6.14
C LYS A 100 0.86 -8.70 -6.84
N MET A 101 0.11 -9.66 -6.31
CA MET A 101 -0.09 -10.96 -6.95
C MET A 101 -0.83 -10.84 -8.29
N VAL A 102 -1.88 -10.00 -8.36
CA VAL A 102 -2.62 -9.74 -9.60
C VAL A 102 -1.71 -9.10 -10.66
N THR A 103 -0.87 -8.15 -10.25
CA THR A 103 0.08 -7.45 -11.14
C THR A 103 1.38 -8.23 -11.40
N LYS A 104 1.46 -9.48 -10.95
CA LYS A 104 2.55 -10.44 -11.22
C LYS A 104 3.92 -9.98 -10.69
N ILE A 105 3.92 -9.37 -9.51
CA ILE A 105 5.14 -8.95 -8.83
C ILE A 105 5.21 -9.53 -7.41
N ARG A 106 6.43 -9.76 -6.93
CA ARG A 106 6.71 -10.18 -5.55
C ARG A 106 7.95 -9.51 -5.00
N VAL A 107 7.96 -9.30 -3.70
CA VAL A 107 9.07 -8.78 -2.90
C VAL A 107 9.98 -9.95 -2.52
N VAL A 108 11.29 -9.76 -2.71
CA VAL A 108 12.34 -10.71 -2.39
C VAL A 108 13.49 -10.01 -1.69
N ASP A 109 14.35 -10.78 -1.04
CA ASP A 109 15.61 -10.28 -0.52
C ASP A 109 16.49 -9.74 -1.66
N ALA A 110 17.12 -8.58 -1.46
CA ALA A 110 17.83 -7.87 -2.53
C ALA A 110 19.13 -8.55 -3.00
N ILE A 111 19.68 -9.44 -2.16
CA ILE A 111 20.95 -10.14 -2.40
C ILE A 111 20.66 -11.57 -2.85
N THR A 112 19.86 -12.30 -2.08
CA THR A 112 19.62 -13.74 -2.27
C THR A 112 18.43 -14.05 -3.17
N GLU A 113 17.55 -13.09 -3.42
CA GLU A 113 16.27 -13.24 -4.13
C GLU A 113 15.32 -14.30 -3.54
N GLN A 114 15.60 -14.74 -2.32
CA GLN A 114 14.77 -15.62 -1.53
C GLN A 114 13.57 -14.86 -0.93
N PRO A 115 12.54 -15.57 -0.44
CA PRO A 115 11.45 -14.95 0.30
C PRO A 115 11.98 -14.08 1.44
N ILE A 116 11.35 -12.93 1.66
CA ILE A 116 11.76 -12.00 2.70
C ILE A 116 11.37 -12.51 4.09
N THR A 117 12.10 -12.03 5.09
CA THR A 117 11.74 -12.27 6.50
C THR A 117 10.66 -11.30 6.98
N ILE A 118 9.95 -11.65 8.05
CA ILE A 118 8.99 -10.75 8.73
C ILE A 118 9.69 -9.45 9.16
N ARG A 119 10.94 -9.52 9.61
CA ARG A 119 11.74 -8.33 9.96
C ARG A 119 11.88 -7.38 8.78
N GLN A 120 12.19 -7.89 7.59
CA GLN A 120 12.28 -7.06 6.39
C GLN A 120 10.91 -6.47 6.04
N ALA A 121 9.83 -7.25 6.12
CA ALA A 121 8.47 -6.74 5.88
C ALA A 121 8.12 -5.58 6.84
N VAL A 122 8.40 -5.70 8.13
CA VAL A 122 8.15 -4.64 9.12
C VAL A 122 8.99 -3.39 8.83
N ILE A 123 10.28 -3.53 8.50
CA ILE A 123 11.13 -2.38 8.19
C ILE A 123 10.59 -1.61 6.98
N ARG A 124 10.10 -2.30 5.94
CA ARG A 124 9.53 -1.66 4.73
C ARG A 124 8.34 -0.77 5.06
N GLU A 125 7.49 -1.24 5.97
CA GLU A 125 6.23 -0.58 6.30
C GLU A 125 6.38 0.40 7.48
N SER A 126 7.50 0.37 8.20
CA SER A 126 7.68 1.10 9.47
C SER A 126 7.56 2.62 9.34
N ILE A 127 8.21 3.26 8.36
CA ILE A 127 8.21 4.72 8.23
C ILE A 127 6.83 5.25 7.82
N PRO A 128 6.18 4.74 6.74
CA PRO A 128 4.82 5.12 6.41
C PRO A 128 3.83 4.86 7.56
N PHE A 129 4.01 3.75 8.29
CA PHE A 129 3.17 3.43 9.44
C PHE A 129 3.33 4.45 10.58
N LEU A 130 4.57 4.82 10.94
CA LEU A 130 4.84 5.80 11.98
C LEU A 130 4.28 7.19 11.64
N ILE A 131 4.47 7.65 10.40
CA ILE A 131 3.89 8.94 9.94
C ILE A 131 2.35 8.89 10.05
N THR A 132 1.75 7.76 9.68
CA THR A 132 0.30 7.58 9.74
C THR A 132 -0.23 7.55 11.16
N ILE A 133 0.45 6.88 12.10
CA ILE A 133 0.10 6.89 13.52
C ILE A 133 0.13 8.33 14.08
N ILE A 134 1.15 9.12 13.72
CA ILE A 134 1.25 10.52 14.15
C ILE A 134 0.04 11.32 13.66
N ILE A 135 -0.35 11.17 12.39
CA ILE A 135 -1.51 11.87 11.81
C ILE A 135 -2.81 11.43 12.51
N ILE A 136 -3.01 10.11 12.68
CA ILE A 136 -4.19 9.53 13.34
C ILE A 136 -4.37 10.04 14.77
N ILE A 137 -3.28 10.25 15.50
CA ILE A 137 -3.33 10.77 16.88
C ILE A 137 -3.51 12.28 16.88
N TYR A 138 -2.82 13.00 16.00
CA TYR A 138 -2.81 14.46 15.98
C TYR A 138 -4.18 15.06 15.57
N GLU A 139 -4.81 14.51 14.53
CA GLU A 139 -6.06 15.04 13.97
C GLU A 139 -7.20 15.12 15.02
N PRO A 140 -7.56 14.04 15.75
CA PRO A 140 -8.63 14.11 16.74
C PRO A 140 -8.27 14.98 17.96
N ILE A 141 -6.99 15.03 18.38
CA ILE A 141 -6.54 15.81 19.55
C ILE A 141 -6.58 17.31 19.25
N SER A 142 -6.14 17.70 18.05
CA SER A 142 -6.11 19.10 17.65
C SER A 142 -7.49 19.66 17.30
N GLY A 143 -8.49 18.78 17.08
CA GLY A 143 -9.81 19.17 16.55
C GLY A 143 -9.75 19.65 15.09
N ASP A 144 -8.57 19.62 14.49
CA ASP A 144 -8.28 20.06 13.15
C ASP A 144 -8.60 18.95 12.14
N SER A 145 -8.96 19.32 10.92
CA SER A 145 -9.14 18.34 9.85
C SER A 145 -8.92 18.99 8.51
N ILE A 146 -8.44 18.22 7.52
CA ILE A 146 -8.25 18.69 6.14
C ILE A 146 -9.56 19.25 5.57
N LEU A 147 -10.70 18.68 5.95
CA LEU A 147 -12.02 19.10 5.50
C LEU A 147 -12.40 20.51 5.98
N ASN A 148 -11.81 20.98 7.09
CA ASN A 148 -12.06 22.31 7.65
C ASN A 148 -10.97 23.32 7.28
N GLY A 149 -10.21 23.06 6.21
CA GLY A 149 -9.13 23.93 5.73
C GLY A 149 -7.73 23.56 6.24
N GLY A 150 -7.62 22.68 7.25
CA GLY A 150 -6.38 22.16 7.81
C GLY A 150 -5.48 23.24 8.42
N SER A 151 -5.06 23.09 9.68
CA SER A 151 -4.01 23.95 10.23
C SER A 151 -2.71 23.78 9.45
N ASN A 152 -1.86 24.82 9.49
CA ASN A 152 -0.52 24.77 8.92
C ASN A 152 0.26 23.52 9.38
N ARG A 153 0.01 23.04 10.60
CA ARG A 153 0.69 21.87 11.18
C ARG A 153 0.22 20.55 10.54
N LEU A 154 -1.09 20.37 10.34
CA LEU A 154 -1.62 19.17 9.67
C LEU A 154 -1.17 19.14 8.20
N THR A 155 -1.21 20.28 7.52
CA THR A 155 -0.69 20.43 6.15
C THR A 155 0.79 20.07 6.06
N VAL A 156 1.62 20.48 7.03
CA VAL A 156 3.03 20.09 7.09
C VAL A 156 3.18 18.56 7.24
N LEU A 157 2.41 17.91 8.12
CA LEU A 157 2.46 16.45 8.28
C LEU A 157 2.11 15.69 6.98
N HIS A 158 1.04 16.10 6.30
CA HIS A 158 0.69 15.53 4.99
C HIS A 158 1.73 15.83 3.91
N THR A 159 2.36 17.01 3.95
CA THR A 159 3.45 17.36 3.05
C THR A 159 4.67 16.45 3.28
N ILE A 160 5.01 16.16 4.53
CA ILE A 160 6.09 15.20 4.87
C ILE A 160 5.78 13.82 4.30
N TYR A 161 4.54 13.34 4.44
CA TYR A 161 4.11 12.07 3.84
C TYR A 161 4.20 12.10 2.31
N GLY A 162 3.79 13.20 1.67
CA GLY A 162 3.91 13.40 0.23
C GLY A 162 5.36 13.42 -0.25
N LEU A 163 6.26 14.08 0.49
CA LEU A 163 7.70 14.10 0.21
C LEU A 163 8.31 12.71 0.35
N TRP A 164 7.90 11.94 1.36
CA TRP A 164 8.27 10.53 1.49
C TRP A 164 7.87 9.74 0.25
N PHE A 165 6.61 9.85 -0.18
CA PHE A 165 6.12 9.19 -1.39
C PHE A 165 6.88 9.60 -2.66
N LEU A 166 7.21 10.88 -2.80
CA LEU A 166 8.05 11.36 -3.91
C LEU A 166 9.46 10.76 -3.87
N ALA A 167 10.07 10.66 -2.68
CA ALA A 167 11.37 10.02 -2.52
C ALA A 167 11.33 8.54 -2.91
N GLU A 168 10.25 7.83 -2.60
CA GLU A 168 10.03 6.44 -3.04
C GLU A 168 9.99 6.32 -4.57
N ILE A 169 9.31 7.23 -5.26
CA ILE A 169 9.26 7.25 -6.73
C ILE A 169 10.63 7.57 -7.31
N VAL A 170 11.29 8.63 -6.82
CA VAL A 170 12.60 9.06 -7.33
C VAL A 170 13.61 7.94 -7.21
N THR A 171 13.75 7.34 -6.02
CA THR A 171 14.70 6.23 -5.79
C THR A 171 14.40 5.00 -6.65
N MET A 172 13.11 4.70 -6.86
CA MET A 172 12.69 3.59 -7.73
C MET A 172 13.03 3.82 -9.20
N LEU A 173 12.97 5.06 -9.68
CA LEU A 173 13.26 5.39 -11.08
C LEU A 173 14.75 5.57 -11.36
N THR A 174 15.57 5.91 -10.36
CA THR A 174 16.98 6.25 -10.54
C THR A 174 17.96 5.10 -10.33
N ASN A 175 17.50 3.93 -9.89
CA ASN A 175 18.38 2.79 -9.62
C ASN A 175 18.12 1.58 -10.55
N THR A 176 19.18 0.82 -10.85
CA THR A 176 19.19 -0.33 -11.77
C THR A 176 18.21 -1.44 -11.37
N LYS A 177 18.10 -1.72 -10.06
CA LYS A 177 17.16 -2.72 -9.50
C LYS A 177 15.76 -2.15 -9.23
N ARG A 178 15.51 -0.88 -9.56
CA ARG A 178 14.24 -0.16 -9.33
C ARG A 178 13.69 -0.37 -7.91
N ARG A 179 14.57 -0.16 -6.92
CA ARG A 179 14.26 -0.28 -5.50
C ARG A 179 13.74 1.07 -5.01
N ALA A 180 12.62 1.05 -4.30
CA ALA A 180 12.11 2.23 -3.61
C ALA A 180 12.93 2.50 -2.34
N LEU A 181 12.74 3.64 -1.69
CA LEU A 181 13.45 4.03 -0.47
C LEU A 181 13.23 3.02 0.66
N HIS A 182 11.99 2.58 0.88
CA HIS A 182 11.73 1.54 1.88
C HIS A 182 12.38 0.19 1.53
N ASP A 183 12.53 -0.11 0.25
CA ASP A 183 13.16 -1.35 -0.21
C ASP A 183 14.67 -1.30 0.06
N PHE A 184 15.31 -0.13 -0.03
CA PHE A 184 16.69 0.07 0.40
C PHE A 184 16.86 -0.18 1.89
N LEU A 185 16.03 0.46 2.71
CA LEU A 185 16.08 0.35 4.16
C LEU A 185 15.88 -1.09 4.65
N ALA A 186 15.00 -1.84 4.00
CA ALA A 186 14.71 -3.22 4.37
C ALA A 186 15.62 -4.26 3.69
N GLY A 187 16.51 -3.86 2.78
CA GLY A 187 17.32 -4.83 2.04
C GLY A 187 16.50 -5.69 1.07
N THR A 188 15.39 -5.18 0.53
CA THR A 188 14.51 -5.93 -0.37
C THR A 188 14.49 -5.36 -1.79
N VAL A 189 13.94 -6.12 -2.73
CA VAL A 189 13.68 -5.69 -4.11
C VAL A 189 12.38 -6.34 -4.60
N VAL A 190 11.67 -5.70 -5.52
CA VAL A 190 10.50 -6.30 -6.17
C VAL A 190 10.87 -6.76 -7.56
N ILE A 191 10.47 -7.98 -7.88
CA ILE A 191 10.71 -8.62 -9.17
C ILE A 191 9.40 -9.14 -9.77
N ARG A 192 9.40 -9.35 -11.09
CA ARG A 192 8.37 -10.13 -11.78
C ARG A 192 8.39 -11.58 -11.31
N ASN A 193 7.21 -12.16 -11.06
CA ASN A 193 7.07 -13.54 -10.58
C ASN A 193 6.67 -14.54 -11.69
N ASN A 194 6.42 -14.07 -12.90
CA ASN A 194 5.92 -14.83 -14.05
C ASN A 194 6.89 -14.75 -15.25
N ILE A 195 8.19 -14.80 -14.96
CA ILE A 195 9.23 -14.69 -16.00
C ILE A 195 9.19 -15.93 -16.87
N GLN A 196 8.99 -15.75 -18.17
CA GLN A 196 9.09 -16.84 -19.14
C GLN A 196 10.56 -17.02 -19.51
N HIS A 197 11.17 -18.10 -19.03
CA HIS A 197 12.44 -18.53 -19.55
C HIS A 197 12.23 -19.06 -20.98
N ALA A 198 13.09 -18.67 -21.92
CA ALA A 198 13.07 -19.24 -23.26
C ALA A 198 13.23 -20.75 -23.12
N THR A 199 12.24 -21.51 -23.56
CA THR A 199 12.38 -22.95 -23.74
C THR A 199 13.48 -23.16 -24.77
N ILE A 200 14.62 -23.70 -24.34
CA ILE A 200 15.62 -24.20 -25.28
C ILE A 200 14.94 -25.38 -25.99
N PRO A 201 14.70 -25.33 -27.32
CA PRO A 201 14.24 -26.52 -28.02
C PRO A 201 15.33 -27.58 -27.87
N VAL A 202 14.97 -28.72 -27.28
CA VAL A 202 15.81 -29.92 -27.17
C VAL A 202 15.84 -30.62 -28.52
#